data_AF-A0A661F0R8-F1
#
_entry.id   AF-A0A661F0R8-F1
#
_cell.length_a   1.000
_cell.length_b   1.000
_cell.length_c   1.000
_cell.angle_alpha   90.00
_cell.angle_beta   90.00
_cell.angle_gamma   90.00
#
_symmetry.space_group_name_H-M   'P 1'
#
loop_
_entity.id
_entity.type
_entity.pdbx_description
1 polymer ?
#
loop_
_entity_poly.entity_id
_entity_poly.type
_entity_poly.pdbx_seq_one_letter_code
_entity_poly.pdbx_strand_id
1 'polypeptide(L)'
;IMHEYNTIRRRILKVIREIHRAGESDYPLRHIRKIEKQREKATRLDALLSGKINQLLLDGKITNVMATSLINDSEQASQIIRNLIDVATLLYYPKDRLVSDMQDEKPAVA
;
A
#
# COMPACT_ATOMS: atom_id res chain seq x y z
N ILE A 1 -19.99 1.77 -12.59
CA ILE A 1 -19.57 1.33 -11.23
C ILE A 1 -18.40 0.36 -11.24
N MET A 2 -18.40 -0.67 -12.10
CA MET A 2 -17.27 -1.61 -12.22
C MET A 2 -15.90 -0.92 -12.40
N HIS A 3 -15.87 0.25 -13.05
CA HIS A 3 -14.67 1.07 -13.15
C HIS A 3 -14.08 1.52 -11.79
N GLU A 4 -14.92 1.86 -10.81
CA GLU A 4 -14.47 2.27 -9.47
C GLU A 4 -13.90 1.08 -8.70
N TYR A 5 -14.60 -0.05 -8.71
CA TYR A 5 -14.10 -1.30 -8.14
C TYR A 5 -12.80 -1.79 -8.80
N ASN A 6 -12.70 -1.67 -10.13
CA ASN A 6 -11.45 -1.98 -10.85
C ASN A 6 -10.31 -1.06 -10.43
N THR A 7 -10.61 0.18 -10.05
CA THR A 7 -9.61 1.12 -9.55
C THR A 7 -9.11 0.72 -8.17
N ILE A 8 -10.01 0.31 -7.26
CA ILE A 8 -9.64 -0.26 -5.96
C ILE A 8 -8.78 -1.51 -6.15
N ARG A 9 -9.23 -2.47 -6.96
CA ARG A 9 -8.49 -3.72 -7.24
C ARG A 9 -7.09 -3.47 -7.81
N ARG A 10 -6.96 -2.53 -8.74
CA ARG A 10 -5.66 -2.15 -9.31
C ARG A 10 -4.69 -1.60 -8.26
N ARG A 11 -5.16 -0.94 -7.20
CA ARG A 11 -4.28 -0.45 -6.11
C ARG A 11 -3.72 -1.60 -5.30
N ILE A 12 -4.58 -2.53 -4.88
CA ILE A 12 -4.18 -3.73 -4.15
C ILE A 12 -3.15 -4.53 -4.97
N LEU A 13 -3.45 -4.78 -6.26
CA LEU A 13 -2.55 -5.52 -7.15
C LEU A 13 -1.18 -4.86 -7.33
N LYS A 14 -1.10 -3.53 -7.34
CA LYS A 14 0.20 -2.82 -7.45
C LYS A 14 1.09 -3.09 -6.24
N VAL A 15 0.50 -3.10 -5.03
CA VAL A 15 1.21 -3.37 -3.79
C VAL A 15 1.67 -4.83 -3.77
N ILE A 16 0.75 -5.79 -3.98
CA ILE A 16 1.07 -7.22 -4.02
C ILE A 16 2.18 -7.52 -5.03
N ARG A 17 2.13 -6.92 -6.22
CA ARG A 17 3.15 -7.11 -7.25
C ARG A 17 4.53 -6.62 -6.82
N GLU A 18 4.61 -5.49 -6.12
CA GLU A 18 5.90 -5.01 -5.63
C GLU A 18 6.41 -5.83 -4.44
N ILE A 19 5.52 -6.39 -3.60
CA ILE A 19 5.90 -7.36 -2.55
C ILE A 19 6.49 -8.62 -3.18
N HIS A 20 5.83 -9.16 -4.20
CA HIS A 20 6.33 -10.32 -4.94
C HIS A 20 7.71 -10.05 -5.56
N ARG A 21 7.89 -8.87 -6.19
CA ARG A 21 9.19 -8.43 -6.71
C ARG A 21 10.25 -8.28 -5.64
N ALA A 22 9.89 -7.86 -4.43
CA ALA A 22 10.82 -7.82 -3.30
C ALA A 22 11.30 -9.25 -2.97
N GLY A 23 10.40 -10.23 -2.96
CA GLY A 23 10.73 -11.64 -2.71
C GLY A 23 11.63 -12.30 -3.76
N GLU A 24 11.63 -11.82 -5.01
CA GLU A 24 12.46 -12.34 -6.10
C GLU A 24 13.74 -11.53 -6.37
N SER A 25 13.98 -10.46 -5.61
CA SER A 25 15.08 -9.53 -5.87
C SER A 25 16.25 -9.72 -4.92
N ASP A 26 17.47 -9.59 -5.42
CA ASP A 26 18.69 -9.46 -4.61
C ASP A 26 18.72 -8.16 -3.78
N TYR A 27 17.84 -7.19 -4.10
CA TYR A 27 17.76 -5.88 -3.45
C TYR A 27 16.33 -5.56 -2.98
N PRO A 28 15.76 -6.36 -2.06
CA PRO A 28 14.36 -6.26 -1.67
C PRO A 28 14.01 -4.90 -1.03
N LEU A 29 14.98 -4.26 -0.37
CA LEU A 29 14.83 -2.92 0.24
C LEU A 29 14.45 -1.83 -0.77
N ARG A 30 14.90 -1.94 -2.02
CA ARG A 30 14.55 -0.99 -3.08
C ARG A 30 13.06 -1.04 -3.38
N HIS A 31 12.49 -2.24 -3.37
CA HIS A 31 11.06 -2.46 -3.56
C HIS A 31 10.28 -1.97 -2.35
N ILE A 32 10.69 -2.31 -1.12
CA ILE A 32 10.03 -1.82 0.10
C ILE A 32 9.95 -0.29 0.15
N ARG A 33 11.06 0.42 -0.09
CA ARG A 33 11.06 1.90 -0.15
C ARG A 33 10.10 2.46 -1.21
N LYS A 34 9.92 1.76 -2.32
CA LYS A 34 8.98 2.16 -3.38
C LYS A 34 7.53 2.02 -2.94
N ILE A 35 7.20 0.97 -2.18
CA ILE A 35 5.84 0.73 -1.69
C ILE A 35 5.52 1.66 -0.51
N GLU A 36 6.47 1.97 0.37
CA GLU A 36 6.29 2.99 1.43
C GLU A 36 5.97 4.38 0.83
N LYS A 37 6.64 4.76 -0.27
CA LYS A 37 6.28 5.97 -1.01
C LYS A 37 4.87 5.92 -1.62
N GLN A 38 4.34 4.73 -1.91
CA GLN A 38 2.95 4.58 -2.36
C GLN A 38 1.95 4.70 -1.21
N ARG A 39 2.33 4.34 0.02
CA ARG A 39 1.53 4.52 1.24
C ARG A 39 1.13 5.99 1.43
N GLU A 40 2.11 6.90 1.38
CA GLU A 40 1.87 8.34 1.52
C GLU A 40 0.99 8.93 0.40
N LYS A 41 1.06 8.34 -0.80
CA LYS A 41 0.21 8.74 -1.93
C LYS A 41 -1.20 8.21 -1.78
N ALA A 42 -1.39 7.03 -1.18
CA ALA A 42 -2.70 6.45 -0.94
C ALA A 42 -3.52 7.32 0.02
N THR A 43 -2.92 7.81 1.11
CA THR A 43 -3.60 8.68 2.10
C THR A 43 -4.12 10.00 1.49
N ARG A 44 -3.40 10.59 0.52
CA ARG A 44 -3.85 11.81 -0.19
C ARG A 44 -4.96 11.55 -1.22
N LEU A 45 -5.09 10.31 -1.68
CA LEU A 45 -6.01 9.94 -2.75
C LEU A 45 -7.43 9.66 -2.25
N ASP A 46 -7.59 9.36 -0.96
CA ASP A 46 -8.90 9.12 -0.34
C ASP A 46 -9.78 10.38 -0.37
N ALA A 47 -9.18 11.58 -0.18
CA ALA A 47 -9.89 12.85 -0.34
C ALA A 47 -10.39 13.11 -1.78
N LEU A 48 -9.59 12.74 -2.78
CA LEU A 48 -9.97 12.86 -4.20
C LEU A 48 -11.06 11.84 -4.59
N LEU A 49 -11.03 10.65 -3.99
CA LEU A 49 -12.07 9.63 -4.15
C LEU A 49 -13.41 10.10 -3.60
N SER A 50 -13.44 10.74 -2.41
CA SER A 50 -14.66 11.32 -1.86
C SER A 50 -15.28 12.36 -2.81
N GLY A 51 -14.46 13.23 -3.40
CA GLY A 51 -14.92 14.19 -4.41
C GLY A 51 -15.50 13.52 -5.66
N LYS A 52 -14.84 12.48 -6.17
CA LYS A 52 -15.30 11.72 -7.34
C LYS A 52 -16.60 10.95 -7.08
N ILE A 53 -16.72 10.31 -5.92
CA ILE A 53 -17.93 9.58 -5.52
C ILE A 53 -19.11 10.56 -5.39
N ASN A 54 -18.88 11.72 -4.78
CA ASN A 54 -19.90 12.76 -4.68
C ASN A 54 -20.37 13.24 -6.05
N GLN A 55 -19.45 13.46 -7.00
CA GLN A 55 -19.84 13.83 -8.37
C GLN A 55 -20.67 12.73 -9.05
N LEU A 56 -20.29 11.46 -8.90
CA LEU A 56 -21.05 10.35 -9.47
C LEU A 56 -22.46 10.25 -8.87
N LEU A 57 -22.61 10.60 -7.60
CA LEU A 57 -23.90 10.64 -6.91
C LEU A 57 -24.77 11.80 -7.43
N LEU A 58 -24.21 13.00 -7.53
CA LEU A 58 -24.89 14.19 -8.07
C LEU A 58 -25.31 14.00 -9.54
N ASP A 59 -24.48 13.33 -10.33
CA ASP A 59 -24.77 12.98 -11.73
C ASP A 59 -25.83 11.86 -11.88
N GLY A 60 -26.30 11.26 -10.78
CA GLY A 60 -27.24 10.13 -10.82
C GLY A 60 -26.64 8.83 -11.37
N LYS A 61 -25.31 8.74 -11.50
CA LYS A 61 -24.61 7.57 -12.05
C LYS A 61 -24.47 6.41 -11.05
N ILE A 62 -24.66 6.69 -9.76
CA ILE A 62 -24.67 5.73 -8.66
C ILE A 62 -25.78 6.09 -7.68
N THR A 63 -26.25 5.10 -6.91
CA THR A 63 -27.21 5.33 -5.82
C THR A 63 -26.50 5.70 -4.52
N ASN A 64 -27.25 6.22 -3.54
CA ASN A 64 -26.74 6.45 -2.17
C ASN A 64 -26.12 5.17 -1.56
N VAL A 65 -26.78 4.03 -1.76
CA VAL A 65 -26.29 2.72 -1.26
C VAL A 65 -24.95 2.37 -1.90
N MET A 66 -24.82 2.60 -3.21
CA MET A 66 -23.56 2.33 -3.94
C MET A 66 -22.44 3.30 -3.54
N ALA A 67 -22.77 4.57 -3.27
CA ALA A 67 -21.81 5.55 -2.77
C ALA A 67 -21.24 5.12 -1.40
N THR A 68 -22.11 4.76 -0.45
CA THR A 68 -21.69 4.27 0.88
C THR A 68 -20.85 3.01 0.77
N SER A 69 -21.27 2.04 -0.06
CA SER A 69 -20.47 0.83 -0.29
C SER A 69 -19.09 1.15 -0.85
N LEU A 70 -19.00 2.01 -1.86
CA LEU A 70 -17.71 2.39 -2.47
C LEU A 70 -16.77 3.09 -1.48
N ILE A 71 -17.31 3.94 -0.60
CA ILE A 71 -16.52 4.59 0.46
C ILE A 71 -15.97 3.53 1.42
N ASN A 72 -16.82 2.64 1.92
CA ASN A 72 -16.41 1.57 2.83
C ASN A 72 -15.39 0.63 2.19
N ASP A 73 -15.65 0.19 0.96
CA ASP A 73 -14.75 -0.70 0.21
C ASP A 73 -13.40 -0.04 -0.05
N SER A 74 -13.38 1.28 -0.30
CA SER A 74 -12.14 2.04 -0.45
C SER A 74 -11.36 2.11 0.85
N GLU A 75 -12.01 2.38 1.98
CA GLU A 75 -11.38 2.42 3.29
C GLU A 75 -10.78 1.06 3.68
N GLN A 76 -11.55 -0.02 3.48
CA GLN A 76 -11.10 -1.39 3.73
C GLN A 76 -9.90 -1.75 2.83
N ALA A 77 -9.94 -1.39 1.55
CA ALA A 77 -8.81 -1.61 0.65
C ALA A 77 -7.56 -0.83 1.09
N SER A 78 -7.71 0.41 1.56
CA SER A 78 -6.63 1.20 2.13
C SER A 78 -6.04 0.53 3.38
N GLN A 79 -6.88 -0.07 4.24
CA GLN A 79 -6.40 -0.84 5.40
C GLN A 79 -5.64 -2.10 4.99
N ILE A 80 -6.16 -2.88 4.04
CA ILE A 80 -5.48 -4.07 3.51
C ILE A 80 -4.11 -3.70 2.93
N ILE A 81 -4.04 -2.61 2.16
CA ILE A 81 -2.78 -2.12 1.59
C ILE A 81 -1.77 -1.78 2.69
N ARG A 82 -2.19 -1.06 3.76
CA ARG A 82 -1.29 -0.74 4.89
C ARG A 82 -0.74 -2.01 5.54
N ASN A 83 -1.61 -2.97 5.85
CA ASN A 83 -1.20 -4.23 6.47
C ASN A 83 -0.24 -5.03 5.56
N LEU A 84 -0.48 -5.07 4.26
CA LEU A 84 0.41 -5.73 3.30
C LEU A 84 1.79 -5.08 3.25
N ILE A 85 1.84 -3.74 3.32
CA ILE A 85 3.10 -2.99 3.38
C ILE A 85 3.84 -3.31 4.67
N ASP A 86 3.16 -3.28 5.81
CA ASP A 86 3.77 -3.56 7.11
C ASP A 86 4.36 -4.99 7.15
N VAL A 87 3.61 -5.99 6.65
CA VAL A 87 4.08 -7.37 6.52
C VAL A 87 5.31 -7.47 5.60
N ALA A 88 5.28 -6.82 4.43
CA ALA A 88 6.42 -6.83 3.52
C ALA A 88 7.65 -6.14 4.13
N THR A 89 7.47 -5.04 4.84
CA THR A 89 8.54 -4.35 5.56
C THR A 89 9.14 -5.26 6.64
N LEU A 90 8.33 -6.01 7.39
CA LEU A 90 8.82 -7.01 8.36
C LEU A 90 9.61 -8.14 7.71
N LEU A 91 9.13 -8.67 6.58
CA LEU A 91 9.77 -9.79 5.87
C LEU A 91 11.11 -9.42 5.24
N TYR A 92 11.21 -8.20 4.69
CA TYR A 92 12.28 -7.84 3.76
C TYR A 92 13.16 -6.68 4.23
N TYR A 93 12.69 -5.91 5.20
CA TYR A 93 13.47 -4.94 5.95
C TYR A 93 13.23 -5.11 7.45
N PRO A 94 13.45 -6.32 8.01
CA PRO A 94 13.50 -6.42 9.45
C PRO A 94 14.57 -5.44 9.90
N LYS A 95 14.20 -4.49 10.77
CA LYS A 95 15.20 -3.80 11.59
C LYS A 95 15.75 -4.87 12.51
N ASP A 96 16.63 -5.71 11.99
CA ASP A 96 17.30 -6.73 12.78
C ASP A 96 18.23 -5.99 13.73
N ARG A 97 17.78 -5.85 14.97
CA ARG A 97 18.67 -5.61 16.11
C ARG A 97 19.87 -6.55 16.05
N LEU A 98 19.64 -7.82 15.66
CA LEU A 98 20.70 -8.81 15.43
C LEU A 98 21.74 -8.40 14.38
N VAL A 99 21.35 -7.81 13.25
CA VAL A 99 22.30 -7.38 12.20
C VAL A 99 23.06 -6.12 12.62
N SER A 100 22.41 -5.23 13.39
CA SER A 100 23.08 -4.11 14.06
C SER A 100 24.14 -4.63 15.04
N ASP A 101 23.77 -5.57 15.91
CA ASP A 101 24.66 -6.12 16.94
C ASP A 101 25.83 -6.93 16.32
N MET A 102 25.61 -7.62 15.19
CA MET A 102 26.66 -8.33 14.45
C MET A 102 27.59 -7.41 13.63
N GLN A 103 27.19 -6.17 13.34
CA GLN A 103 28.04 -5.18 12.66
C GLN A 103 28.97 -4.45 13.63
N ASP A 104 28.57 -4.31 14.89
CA ASP A 104 29.37 -3.72 15.96
C ASP A 104 30.48 -4.66 16.48
N GLU A 105 30.43 -5.96 16.17
CA GLU A 105 31.44 -6.96 16.56
C GLU A 105 32.62 -7.13 15.57
N LYS A 106 32.70 -6.37 14.47
CA LYS A 106 33.94 -6.40 13.65
C LYS A 106 35.08 -5.69 14.41
N PRO A 107 36.18 -6.38 14.77
CA PRO A 107 37.29 -5.72 15.44
C PRO A 107 37.90 -4.69 14.50
N ALA A 108 38.17 -3.50 15.05
CA ALA A 108 39.03 -2.51 14.42
C ALA A 108 40.35 -3.19 14.05
N VAL A 109 40.57 -3.38 12.75
CA VAL A 109 41.84 -3.89 12.23
C VAL A 109 42.88 -2.83 12.55
N ALA A 110 43.81 -3.20 13.44
CA ALA A 110 45.00 -2.43 13.79
C ALA A 110 46.03 -2.43 12.65
#